data_AF-W9CL40-F1
#
_entry.id   AF-W9CL40-F1
#
_cell.length_a   1.000
_cell.length_b   1.000
_cell.length_c   1.000
_cell.angle_alpha   90.00
_cell.angle_beta   90.00
_cell.angle_gamma   90.00
#
_symmetry.space_group_name_H-M   'P 1'
#
loop_
_entity.id
_entity.type
_entity.pdbx_description
1 polymer ?
#
loop_
_entity_poly.entity_id
_entity_poly.type
_entity_poly.pdbx_seq_one_letter_code
_entity_poly.pdbx_strand_id
1 'polypeptide(L)'
;MSPKKASGKLNKLLGRTMLHVQVGDDLKDFGVHKDLICHYSPYFNAAFTSGFEETRTGVMKLSTTEPEVFELFYHWLYTQDLYLPAWDPASSSSEVDGAVGLEENHSSCTLCKAIDDDDEDSDGDGYDSDYEASREFIKGHDNNCLIDTFHKKQLKLLAMLYVFADMTRIPALQNLCLERFYNTTNTNNDVPVELIEYIWENTAESSQLRKIMIDMLVWEHPASSYVTAHKVIPNSVKDEVLFTMARRFRCTRMNKKGAKVNPLTDITNYHVKVNEKITS
;
A
#
# COMPACT_ATOMS: atom_id res chain seq x y z
N MET A 1 -14.91 11.34 -18.97
CA MET A 1 -14.02 10.73 -19.98
C MET A 1 -14.40 9.26 -20.13
N SER A 2 -14.60 8.76 -21.35
CA SER A 2 -15.17 7.43 -21.62
C SER A 2 -14.18 6.28 -21.33
N PRO A 3 -14.60 5.16 -20.71
CA PRO A 3 -13.75 3.99 -20.58
C PRO A 3 -13.93 3.11 -21.82
N LYS A 4 -13.05 3.23 -22.82
CA LYS A 4 -13.12 2.38 -24.02
C LYS A 4 -11.75 1.98 -24.51
N LYS A 5 -11.28 0.78 -24.08
CA LYS A 5 -10.44 -0.14 -24.89
C LYS A 5 -10.12 -1.52 -24.29
N ALA A 6 -10.50 -1.84 -23.05
CA ALA A 6 -10.11 -3.12 -22.42
C ALA A 6 -11.00 -4.35 -22.75
N SER A 7 -12.29 -4.15 -23.08
CA SER A 7 -13.29 -5.25 -23.08
C SER A 7 -13.09 -6.33 -24.14
N GLY A 8 -12.47 -6.01 -25.28
CA GLY A 8 -12.27 -6.99 -26.37
C GLY A 8 -11.15 -8.01 -26.12
N LYS A 9 -10.20 -7.71 -25.23
CA LYS A 9 -9.06 -8.58 -24.92
C LYS A 9 -9.41 -9.61 -23.84
N LEU A 10 -10.21 -9.21 -22.84
CA LEU A 10 -10.67 -10.07 -21.75
C LEU A 10 -11.51 -11.26 -22.26
N ASN A 11 -12.44 -11.03 -23.19
CA ASN A 11 -13.30 -12.08 -23.73
C ASN A 11 -12.53 -13.24 -24.41
N LYS A 12 -11.31 -13.00 -24.88
CA LYS A 12 -10.44 -14.06 -25.46
C LYS A 12 -9.74 -14.91 -24.39
N LEU A 13 -9.60 -14.37 -23.18
CA LEU A 13 -8.92 -15.01 -22.06
C LEU A 13 -9.89 -15.76 -21.13
N LEU A 14 -11.20 -15.54 -21.28
CA LEU A 14 -12.26 -16.28 -20.60
C LEU A 14 -12.57 -17.59 -21.36
N GLY A 15 -11.56 -18.47 -21.41
CA GLY A 15 -11.67 -19.79 -22.02
C GLY A 15 -12.61 -20.72 -21.24
N ARG A 16 -12.66 -22.00 -21.62
CA ARG A 16 -13.50 -22.99 -20.89
C ARG A 16 -12.80 -23.61 -19.68
N THR A 17 -11.48 -23.55 -19.64
CA THR A 17 -10.68 -24.21 -18.61
C THR A 17 -10.60 -23.34 -17.37
N MET A 18 -11.10 -23.88 -16.27
CA MET A 18 -10.98 -23.31 -14.93
C MET A 18 -9.87 -24.01 -14.17
N LEU A 19 -9.13 -23.24 -13.38
CA LEU A 19 -8.18 -23.68 -12.39
C LEU A 19 -8.73 -23.33 -11.01
N HIS A 20 -8.30 -24.09 -10.01
CA HIS A 20 -8.69 -23.91 -8.62
C HIS A 20 -7.47 -23.47 -7.81
N VAL A 21 -7.54 -22.29 -7.22
CA VAL A 21 -6.49 -21.79 -6.33
C VAL A 21 -7.00 -21.84 -4.90
N GLN A 22 -6.38 -22.68 -4.08
CA GLN A 22 -6.70 -22.85 -2.66
C GLN A 22 -5.77 -21.96 -1.83
N VAL A 23 -6.35 -21.02 -1.08
CA VAL A 23 -5.62 -19.92 -0.44
C VAL A 23 -5.80 -19.94 1.08
N GLY A 24 -4.71 -19.69 1.80
CA GLY A 24 -4.68 -19.62 3.25
C GLY A 24 -4.85 -20.99 3.94
N ASP A 25 -4.87 -20.96 5.27
CA ASP A 25 -5.00 -22.16 6.11
C ASP A 25 -6.37 -22.84 5.94
N ASP A 26 -7.41 -22.04 5.72
CA ASP A 26 -8.78 -22.50 5.48
C ASP A 26 -8.98 -23.11 4.07
N LEU A 27 -7.96 -23.06 3.21
CA LEU A 27 -8.00 -23.53 1.82
C LEU A 27 -9.20 -22.96 1.03
N LYS A 28 -9.47 -21.66 1.19
CA LYS A 28 -10.53 -20.97 0.44
C LYS A 28 -10.27 -21.15 -1.05
N ASP A 29 -11.25 -21.72 -1.76
CA ASP A 29 -11.11 -22.13 -3.15
C ASP A 29 -11.57 -21.03 -4.12
N PHE A 30 -10.70 -20.65 -5.05
CA PHE A 30 -10.98 -19.64 -6.07
C PHE A 30 -10.92 -20.28 -7.47
N GLY A 31 -12.06 -20.30 -8.16
CA GLY A 31 -12.14 -20.70 -9.56
C GLY A 31 -11.68 -19.58 -10.49
N VAL A 32 -10.56 -19.77 -11.19
CA VAL A 32 -9.96 -18.78 -12.10
C VAL A 32 -9.80 -19.34 -13.51
N HIS A 33 -10.08 -18.52 -14.53
CA HIS A 33 -9.84 -18.92 -15.92
C HIS A 33 -8.35 -19.13 -16.19
N LYS A 34 -7.99 -20.31 -16.72
CA LYS A 34 -6.60 -20.70 -16.97
C LYS A 34 -5.86 -19.70 -17.84
N ASP A 35 -6.43 -19.38 -19.00
CA ASP A 35 -5.78 -18.53 -19.99
C ASP A 35 -5.60 -17.10 -19.44
N LEU A 36 -6.53 -16.64 -18.60
CA LEU A 36 -6.47 -15.34 -17.95
C LEU A 36 -5.31 -15.24 -16.94
N ILE A 37 -5.24 -16.16 -15.98
CA ILE A 37 -4.20 -16.11 -14.93
C ILE A 37 -2.81 -16.35 -15.51
N CYS A 38 -2.69 -17.27 -16.48
CA CYS A 38 -1.43 -17.52 -17.18
C CYS A 38 -1.00 -16.35 -18.09
N HIS A 39 -1.95 -15.59 -18.65
CA HIS A 39 -1.62 -14.41 -19.45
C HIS A 39 -0.93 -13.33 -18.62
N TYR A 40 -1.44 -13.05 -17.42
CA TYR A 40 -0.92 -11.98 -16.57
C TYR A 40 0.26 -12.40 -15.70
N SER A 41 0.40 -13.70 -15.39
CA SER A 41 1.44 -14.18 -14.50
C SER A 41 2.31 -15.26 -15.15
N PRO A 42 3.58 -14.95 -15.43
CA PRO A 42 4.57 -15.95 -15.83
C PRO A 42 4.74 -17.07 -14.80
N TYR A 43 4.54 -16.78 -13.51
CA TYR A 43 4.58 -17.77 -12.43
C TYR A 43 3.47 -18.82 -12.60
N PHE A 44 2.21 -18.39 -12.69
CA PHE A 44 1.09 -19.31 -12.89
C PHE A 44 1.21 -20.01 -14.26
N ASN A 45 1.63 -19.29 -15.31
CA ASN A 45 1.86 -19.91 -16.62
C ASN A 45 2.88 -21.05 -16.55
N ALA A 46 4.03 -20.84 -15.89
CA ALA A 46 5.03 -21.88 -15.71
C ALA A 46 4.46 -23.07 -14.94
N ALA A 47 3.79 -22.84 -13.80
CA ALA A 47 3.22 -23.90 -12.98
C ALA A 47 2.20 -24.79 -13.72
N PHE A 48 1.37 -24.21 -14.59
CA PHE A 48 0.31 -24.93 -15.31
C PHE A 48 0.67 -25.39 -16.73
N THR A 49 1.95 -25.25 -17.13
CA THR A 49 2.46 -25.69 -18.44
C THR A 49 3.70 -26.58 -18.37
N SER A 50 4.44 -26.58 -17.24
CA SER A 50 5.70 -27.32 -17.11
C SER A 50 5.54 -28.80 -16.80
N GLY A 51 4.31 -29.30 -16.59
CA GLY A 51 4.04 -30.71 -16.30
C GLY A 51 4.16 -31.11 -14.83
N PHE A 52 4.18 -30.15 -13.89
CA PHE A 52 4.09 -30.41 -12.45
C PHE A 52 2.70 -30.90 -12.04
N GLU A 53 2.52 -31.23 -10.75
CA GLU A 53 1.27 -31.77 -10.21
C GLU A 53 0.07 -30.87 -10.52
N GLU A 54 0.27 -29.56 -10.46
CA GLU A 54 -0.71 -28.51 -10.76
C GLU A 54 -1.18 -28.57 -12.21
N THR A 55 -0.31 -28.98 -13.15
CA THR A 55 -0.69 -29.18 -14.56
C THR A 55 -1.68 -30.34 -14.70
N ARG A 56 -1.57 -31.37 -13.84
CA ARG A 56 -2.44 -32.56 -13.87
C ARG A 56 -3.72 -32.36 -13.07
N THR A 57 -3.63 -31.74 -11.90
CA THR A 57 -4.77 -31.56 -10.99
C THR A 57 -5.60 -30.33 -11.35
N GLY A 58 -5.01 -29.32 -11.98
CA GLY A 58 -5.64 -28.01 -12.17
C GLY A 58 -5.81 -27.23 -10.86
N VAL A 59 -5.14 -27.68 -9.79
CA VAL A 59 -5.23 -27.09 -8.45
C VAL A 59 -3.87 -26.53 -8.04
N MET A 60 -3.84 -25.30 -7.54
CA MET A 60 -2.67 -24.70 -6.91
C MET A 60 -2.98 -24.32 -5.46
N LYS A 61 -2.03 -24.57 -4.57
CA LYS A 61 -2.15 -24.23 -3.14
C LYS A 61 -1.22 -23.07 -2.81
N LEU A 62 -1.76 -22.02 -2.21
CA LEU A 62 -1.05 -20.83 -1.75
C LEU A 62 -1.31 -20.64 -0.25
N SER A 63 -0.72 -21.52 0.56
CA SER A 63 -0.98 -21.56 2.02
C SER A 63 -0.45 -20.32 2.77
N THR A 64 0.57 -19.65 2.24
CA THR A 64 1.15 -18.44 2.85
C THR A 64 0.46 -17.15 2.42
N THR A 65 -0.45 -17.21 1.44
CA THR A 65 -1.19 -16.04 0.96
C THR A 65 -2.48 -15.90 1.74
N GLU A 66 -2.74 -14.71 2.26
CA GLU A 66 -4.02 -14.43 2.93
C GLU A 66 -5.18 -14.38 1.91
N PRO A 67 -6.36 -14.94 2.25
CA PRO A 67 -7.51 -14.91 1.35
C PRO A 67 -7.93 -13.52 0.88
N GLU A 68 -7.84 -12.50 1.75
CA GLU A 68 -8.15 -11.10 1.39
C GLU A 68 -7.21 -10.56 0.30
N VAL A 69 -5.91 -10.92 0.36
CA VAL A 69 -4.91 -10.51 -0.64
C VAL A 69 -5.20 -11.18 -1.98
N PHE A 70 -5.50 -12.48 -1.97
CA PHE A 70 -5.84 -13.18 -3.20
C PHE A 70 -7.17 -12.71 -3.78
N GLU A 71 -8.13 -12.29 -2.96
CA GLU A 71 -9.40 -11.72 -3.41
C GLU A 71 -9.19 -10.40 -4.14
N LEU A 72 -8.31 -9.52 -3.64
CA LEU A 72 -7.90 -8.30 -4.36
C LEU A 72 -7.22 -8.63 -5.71
N PHE A 73 -6.30 -9.60 -5.71
CA PHE A 73 -5.68 -10.08 -6.95
C PHE A 73 -6.73 -10.64 -7.92
N TYR A 74 -7.68 -11.44 -7.42
CA TYR A 74 -8.76 -12.03 -8.20
C TYR A 74 -9.59 -10.94 -8.86
N HIS A 75 -10.04 -9.93 -8.10
CA HIS A 75 -10.78 -8.81 -8.68
C HIS A 75 -9.97 -8.09 -9.75
N TRP A 76 -8.71 -7.73 -9.45
CA TRP A 76 -7.82 -7.09 -10.42
C TRP A 76 -7.63 -7.93 -11.68
N LEU A 77 -7.53 -9.25 -11.56
CA LEU A 77 -7.32 -10.13 -12.70
C LEU A 77 -8.47 -10.01 -13.73
N TYR A 78 -9.70 -9.81 -13.26
CA TYR A 78 -10.88 -9.67 -14.13
C TYR A 78 -11.20 -8.21 -14.52
N THR A 79 -10.86 -7.22 -13.69
CA THR A 79 -11.23 -5.81 -13.91
C THR A 79 -10.07 -4.95 -14.40
N GLN A 80 -8.83 -5.38 -14.13
CA GLN A 80 -7.59 -4.61 -14.27
C GLN A 80 -7.53 -3.35 -13.41
N ASP A 81 -8.30 -3.32 -12.32
CA ASP A 81 -8.26 -2.25 -11.31
C ASP A 81 -8.42 -2.84 -9.90
N LEU A 82 -7.90 -2.14 -8.90
CA LEU A 82 -8.02 -2.53 -7.50
C LEU A 82 -9.28 -1.92 -6.89
N TYR A 83 -10.20 -2.78 -6.48
CA TYR A 83 -11.35 -2.37 -5.68
C TYR A 83 -11.03 -2.58 -4.20
N LEU A 84 -10.46 -1.54 -3.59
CA LEU A 84 -10.34 -1.49 -2.15
C LEU A 84 -11.73 -1.22 -1.54
N PRO A 85 -12.10 -1.86 -0.43
CA PRO A 85 -13.30 -1.50 0.31
C PRO A 85 -13.32 0.02 0.54
N ALA A 86 -14.45 0.67 0.27
CA ALA A 86 -14.65 2.05 0.66
C ALA A 86 -15.02 2.08 2.15
N TRP A 87 -14.63 3.16 2.84
CA TRP A 87 -15.14 3.38 4.19
C TRP A 87 -16.65 3.60 4.09
N ASP A 88 -17.43 2.78 4.79
CA ASP A 88 -18.88 2.97 4.93
C ASP A 88 -19.21 3.19 6.41
N PRO A 89 -19.57 4.41 6.83
CA PRO A 89 -19.89 4.70 8.21
C PRO A 89 -21.10 3.89 8.71
N ALA A 90 -22.00 3.46 7.82
CA ALA A 90 -23.13 2.60 8.17
C ALA A 90 -22.68 1.17 8.49
N SER A 91 -21.68 0.64 7.77
CA SER A 91 -21.09 -0.68 8.05
C SER A 91 -20.34 -0.74 9.38
N SER A 92 -19.77 0.40 9.83
CA SER A 92 -19.06 0.51 11.11
C SER A 92 -19.97 0.89 12.30
N SER A 93 -21.20 1.30 12.04
CA SER A 93 -22.18 1.71 13.06
C SER A 93 -22.89 0.54 13.77
N SER A 94 -22.76 -0.70 13.28
CA SER A 94 -23.43 -1.85 13.91
C SER A 94 -22.76 -2.37 15.19
N GLU A 95 -21.61 -1.79 15.59
CA GLU A 95 -20.88 -2.22 16.80
C GLU A 95 -20.66 -1.11 17.85
N VAL A 96 -21.16 0.11 17.65
CA VAL A 96 -21.04 1.19 18.64
C VAL A 96 -22.26 2.11 18.67
N ASP A 97 -23.05 2.00 19.75
CA ASP A 97 -24.02 3.03 20.14
C ASP A 97 -23.28 4.36 20.36
N GLY A 98 -23.45 5.33 19.46
CA GLY A 98 -23.04 6.72 19.70
C GLY A 98 -22.42 7.53 18.57
N ALA A 99 -22.43 7.09 17.30
CA ALA A 99 -21.88 7.90 16.21
C ALA A 99 -22.98 8.64 15.42
N VAL A 100 -23.14 9.96 15.66
CA VAL A 100 -23.93 10.86 14.81
C VAL A 100 -22.97 11.75 14.02
N GLY A 101 -22.97 11.59 12.69
CA GLY A 101 -22.43 12.55 11.72
C GLY A 101 -20.96 12.38 11.35
N LEU A 102 -20.66 11.60 10.30
CA LEU A 102 -19.33 11.55 9.67
C LEU A 102 -19.48 11.49 8.14
N GLU A 103 -19.08 12.56 7.45
CA GLU A 103 -18.89 12.58 5.99
C GLU A 103 -17.46 12.15 5.60
N GLU A 104 -17.35 11.64 4.37
CA GLU A 104 -16.49 10.56 3.85
C GLU A 104 -14.98 10.80 3.63
N ASN A 105 -14.28 11.70 4.33
CA ASN A 105 -12.81 11.85 4.17
C ASN A 105 -12.10 12.12 5.50
N HIS A 106 -10.84 11.70 5.66
CA HIS A 106 -10.08 11.88 6.92
C HIS A 106 -9.96 13.36 7.35
N SER A 107 -10.06 14.29 6.39
CA SER A 107 -10.26 15.73 6.61
C SER A 107 -11.66 16.10 7.17
N SER A 108 -12.30 15.20 7.92
CA SER A 108 -13.63 15.36 8.53
C SER A 108 -13.65 14.90 10.00
N CYS A 109 -12.61 14.21 10.48
CA CYS A 109 -12.52 13.92 11.91
C CYS A 109 -12.27 15.22 12.68
N THR A 110 -13.30 15.72 13.37
CA THR A 110 -13.26 16.98 14.14
C THR A 110 -12.20 16.94 15.26
N LEU A 111 -11.81 15.75 15.72
CA LEU A 111 -10.83 15.59 16.80
C LEU A 111 -9.37 15.57 16.30
N CYS A 112 -9.12 15.03 15.10
CA CYS A 112 -7.79 15.03 14.48
C CYS A 112 -7.45 16.36 13.81
N LYS A 113 -8.45 17.11 13.31
CA LYS A 113 -8.27 18.45 12.71
C LYS A 113 -7.68 19.51 13.64
N ALA A 114 -7.85 19.35 14.95
CA ALA A 114 -7.37 20.32 15.94
C ALA A 114 -5.83 20.48 15.98
N ILE A 115 -5.10 19.68 15.19
CA ILE A 115 -3.63 19.71 15.09
C ILE A 115 -3.16 20.58 13.90
N ASP A 116 -3.94 20.70 12.83
CA ASP A 116 -3.47 21.30 11.57
C ASP A 116 -3.80 22.81 11.45
N ASP A 117 -4.73 23.35 12.26
CA ASP A 117 -5.20 24.74 12.15
C ASP A 117 -4.41 25.77 13.00
N ASP A 118 -3.44 25.35 13.84
CA ASP A 118 -2.77 26.24 14.83
C ASP A 118 -1.30 26.57 14.50
N ASP A 119 -0.86 26.46 13.24
CA ASP A 119 0.48 26.90 12.80
C ASP A 119 0.52 28.35 12.25
N GLU A 120 -0.51 29.16 12.52
CA GLU A 120 -0.47 30.61 12.29
C GLU A 120 -0.36 31.40 13.61
N ASP A 121 0.88 31.81 13.90
CA ASP A 121 1.26 32.97 14.71
C ASP A 121 0.74 33.02 16.16
N SER A 122 1.48 32.43 17.10
CA SER A 122 1.36 32.82 18.52
C SER A 122 2.73 32.94 19.19
N ASP A 123 3.27 34.17 19.17
CA ASP A 123 4.27 34.66 20.11
C ASP A 123 3.62 34.79 21.51
N GLY A 124 3.30 33.67 22.16
CA GLY A 124 2.61 33.63 23.45
C GLY A 124 3.29 32.71 24.46
N ASP A 125 3.96 33.29 25.44
CA ASP A 125 4.52 32.64 26.62
C ASP A 125 3.43 32.32 27.66
N GLY A 126 2.56 31.36 27.35
CA GLY A 126 1.54 30.83 28.25
C GLY A 126 1.56 29.31 28.31
N TYR A 127 2.24 28.74 29.31
CA TYR A 127 2.10 27.32 29.65
C TYR A 127 0.72 27.09 30.28
N ASP A 128 -0.26 26.71 29.47
CA ASP A 128 -1.59 26.33 29.93
C ASP A 128 -1.67 24.81 30.12
N SER A 129 -1.87 24.34 31.37
CA SER A 129 -1.91 22.90 31.71
C SER A 129 -3.06 22.16 31.01
N ASP A 130 -4.10 22.90 30.64
CA ASP A 130 -5.29 22.37 29.99
C ASP A 130 -5.03 22.07 28.51
N TYR A 131 -4.01 22.71 27.92
CA TYR A 131 -3.54 22.47 26.55
C TYR A 131 -2.78 21.14 26.42
N GLU A 132 -1.93 20.82 27.40
CA GLU A 132 -1.14 19.58 27.38
C GLU A 132 -2.03 18.35 27.62
N ALA A 133 -3.02 18.47 28.51
CA ALA A 133 -4.04 17.44 28.74
C ALA A 133 -4.94 17.21 27.51
N SER A 134 -5.32 18.27 26.80
CA SER A 134 -6.09 18.17 25.55
C SER A 134 -5.26 17.49 24.45
N ARG A 135 -3.96 17.81 24.35
CA ARG A 135 -3.04 17.18 23.38
C ARG A 135 -2.77 15.71 23.68
N GLU A 136 -2.72 15.32 24.96
CA GLU A 136 -2.59 13.92 25.37
C GLU A 136 -3.89 13.12 25.12
N PHE A 137 -5.05 13.74 25.32
CA PHE A 137 -6.37 13.19 24.97
C PHE A 137 -6.55 13.02 23.44
N ILE A 138 -6.13 14.00 22.64
CA ILE A 138 -6.16 13.95 21.16
C ILE A 138 -5.18 12.90 20.61
N LYS A 139 -3.95 12.81 21.14
CA LYS A 139 -3.01 11.72 20.81
C LYS A 139 -3.55 10.33 21.18
N GLY A 140 -4.41 10.24 22.21
CA GLY A 140 -5.11 9.02 22.59
C GLY A 140 -6.19 8.60 21.58
N HIS A 141 -6.81 9.56 20.89
CA HIS A 141 -7.83 9.31 19.87
C HIS A 141 -7.24 8.79 18.55
N ASP A 142 -6.08 9.31 18.13
CA ASP A 142 -5.42 8.88 16.89
C ASP A 142 -5.13 7.37 16.87
N ASN A 143 -4.69 6.80 17.99
CA ASN A 143 -4.34 5.38 18.08
C ASN A 143 -5.56 4.42 18.12
N ASN A 144 -6.78 4.95 18.19
CA ASN A 144 -8.02 4.17 18.33
C ASN A 144 -9.13 4.66 17.38
N CYS A 145 -8.79 5.47 16.38
CA CYS A 145 -9.74 5.95 15.38
C CYS A 145 -10.08 4.81 14.40
N LEU A 146 -11.37 4.55 14.19
CA LEU A 146 -11.81 3.50 13.26
C LEU A 146 -11.38 3.79 11.80
N ILE A 147 -11.28 5.07 11.43
CA ILE A 147 -10.84 5.49 10.09
C ILE A 147 -9.33 5.26 9.92
N ASP A 148 -8.53 5.61 10.94
CA ASP A 148 -7.08 5.31 10.95
C ASP A 148 -6.85 3.80 10.87
N THR A 149 -7.54 3.03 11.71
CA THR A 149 -7.49 1.56 11.70
C THR A 149 -7.85 0.99 10.32
N PHE A 150 -8.89 1.55 9.68
CA PHE A 150 -9.30 1.18 8.34
C PHE A 150 -8.23 1.49 7.30
N HIS A 151 -7.66 2.69 7.30
CA HIS A 151 -6.58 3.08 6.37
C HIS A 151 -5.32 2.23 6.56
N LYS A 152 -4.93 1.95 7.80
CA LYS A 152 -3.82 1.03 8.10
C LYS A 152 -4.08 -0.37 7.57
N LYS A 153 -5.32 -0.87 7.68
CA LYS A 153 -5.71 -2.15 7.05
C LYS A 153 -5.57 -2.10 5.53
N GLN A 154 -5.98 -1.01 4.87
CA GLN A 154 -5.81 -0.84 3.42
C GLN A 154 -4.34 -0.82 3.00
N LEU A 155 -3.51 -0.05 3.71
CA LEU A 155 -2.06 0.03 3.45
C LEU A 155 -1.39 -1.35 3.64
N LYS A 156 -1.78 -2.09 4.68
CA LYS A 156 -1.31 -3.47 4.89
C LYS A 156 -1.67 -4.37 3.71
N LEU A 157 -2.93 -4.38 3.28
CA LEU A 157 -3.38 -5.19 2.14
C LEU A 157 -2.64 -4.83 0.85
N LEU A 158 -2.39 -3.55 0.59
CA LEU A 158 -1.63 -3.08 -0.57
C LEU A 158 -0.16 -3.54 -0.53
N ALA A 159 0.50 -3.47 0.62
CA ALA A 159 1.87 -3.95 0.79
C ALA A 159 1.96 -5.47 0.57
N MET A 160 1.02 -6.23 1.13
CA MET A 160 0.95 -7.68 0.95
C MET A 160 0.66 -8.06 -0.50
N LEU A 161 -0.24 -7.34 -1.17
CA LEU A 161 -0.55 -7.56 -2.59
C LEU A 161 0.64 -7.19 -3.48
N TYR A 162 1.42 -6.15 -3.13
CA TYR A 162 2.67 -5.84 -3.84
C TYR A 162 3.67 -7.00 -3.74
N VAL A 163 3.89 -7.56 -2.54
CA VAL A 163 4.76 -8.73 -2.32
C VAL A 163 4.27 -9.93 -3.13
N PHE A 164 2.96 -10.19 -3.11
CA PHE A 164 2.33 -11.24 -3.91
C PHE A 164 2.55 -11.02 -5.42
N ALA A 165 2.40 -9.78 -5.89
CA ALA A 165 2.62 -9.42 -7.29
C ALA A 165 4.08 -9.60 -7.72
N ASP A 166 5.04 -9.33 -6.83
CA ASP A 166 6.46 -9.62 -7.06
C ASP A 166 6.71 -11.13 -7.18
N MET A 167 6.22 -11.91 -6.21
CA MET A 167 6.31 -13.38 -6.19
C MET A 167 5.73 -14.00 -7.47
N THR A 168 4.56 -13.52 -7.89
CA THR A 168 3.85 -14.00 -9.08
C THR A 168 4.30 -13.34 -10.39
N ARG A 169 5.30 -12.45 -10.31
CA ARG A 169 5.95 -11.75 -11.44
C ARG A 169 5.00 -10.92 -12.29
N ILE A 170 4.22 -10.04 -11.66
CA ILE A 170 3.24 -9.17 -12.30
C ILE A 170 3.59 -7.69 -12.08
N PRO A 171 4.53 -7.10 -12.85
CA PRO A 171 4.95 -5.70 -12.68
C PRO A 171 3.81 -4.68 -12.76
N ALA A 172 2.81 -4.91 -13.61
CA ALA A 172 1.66 -4.01 -13.74
C ALA A 172 0.87 -3.91 -12.44
N LEU A 173 0.70 -5.03 -11.73
CA LEU A 173 0.04 -5.06 -10.43
C LEU A 173 0.93 -4.45 -9.33
N GLN A 174 2.25 -4.71 -9.35
CA GLN A 174 3.19 -4.04 -8.44
C GLN A 174 3.09 -2.52 -8.54
N ASN A 175 3.06 -1.97 -9.75
CA ASN A 175 2.95 -0.53 -9.99
C ASN A 175 1.62 0.01 -9.47
N LEU A 176 0.51 -0.67 -9.77
CA LEU A 176 -0.81 -0.25 -9.29
C LEU A 176 -0.91 -0.28 -7.75
N CYS A 177 -0.36 -1.31 -7.09
CA CYS A 177 -0.27 -1.36 -5.64
C CYS A 177 0.55 -0.20 -5.08
N LEU A 178 1.71 0.10 -5.69
CA LEU A 178 2.60 1.18 -5.26
C LEU A 178 1.95 2.56 -5.40
N GLU A 179 1.26 2.82 -6.52
CA GLU A 179 0.50 4.05 -6.73
C GLU A 179 -0.62 4.21 -5.68
N ARG A 180 -1.42 3.16 -5.46
CA ARG A 180 -2.50 3.21 -4.46
C ARG A 180 -1.94 3.37 -3.04
N PHE A 181 -0.82 2.72 -2.73
CA PHE A 181 -0.14 2.81 -1.44
C PHE A 181 0.29 4.25 -1.17
N TYR A 182 1.07 4.85 -2.07
CA TYR A 182 1.55 6.22 -1.93
C TYR A 182 0.39 7.24 -1.89
N ASN A 183 -0.62 7.09 -2.74
CA ASN A 183 -1.76 8.01 -2.73
C ASN A 183 -2.51 7.95 -1.40
N THR A 184 -2.60 6.78 -0.77
CA THR A 184 -3.24 6.61 0.53
C THR A 184 -2.40 7.27 1.64
N THR A 185 -1.08 7.07 1.65
CA THR A 185 -0.19 7.71 2.63
C THR A 185 -0.18 9.23 2.48
N ASN A 186 -0.09 9.74 1.25
CA ASN A 186 -0.08 11.17 0.98
C ASN A 186 -1.42 11.85 1.31
N THR A 187 -2.56 11.19 1.03
CA THR A 187 -3.89 11.74 1.36
C THR A 187 -4.11 11.80 2.87
N ASN A 188 -3.58 10.82 3.61
CA ASN A 188 -3.71 10.76 5.06
C ASN A 188 -2.60 11.50 5.81
N ASN A 189 -1.58 11.99 5.10
CA ASN A 189 -0.36 12.58 5.65
C ASN A 189 0.31 11.67 6.71
N ASP A 190 0.27 10.36 6.46
CA ASP A 190 0.77 9.35 7.41
C ASP A 190 1.64 8.31 6.69
N VAL A 191 2.85 8.11 7.23
CA VAL A 191 3.81 7.12 6.72
C VAL A 191 3.69 5.88 7.61
N PRO A 192 3.29 4.71 7.08
CA PRO A 192 2.96 3.54 7.88
C PRO A 192 4.23 2.81 8.35
N VAL A 193 4.87 3.35 9.38
CA VAL A 193 6.14 2.86 9.93
C VAL A 193 6.05 1.44 10.47
N GLU A 194 4.87 0.98 10.87
CA GLU A 194 4.57 -0.38 11.30
C GLU A 194 4.69 -1.42 10.19
N LEU A 195 4.58 -1.03 8.91
CA LEU A 195 4.73 -1.94 7.78
C LEU A 195 6.19 -2.15 7.38
N ILE A 196 7.13 -1.37 7.94
CA ILE A 196 8.54 -1.40 7.53
C ILE A 196 9.16 -2.79 7.75
N GLU A 197 8.94 -3.41 8.90
CA GLU A 197 9.47 -4.73 9.21
C GLU A 197 8.99 -5.77 8.18
N TYR A 198 7.67 -5.84 7.96
CA TYR A 198 7.09 -6.71 6.95
C TYR A 198 7.68 -6.48 5.55
N ILE A 199 7.77 -5.22 5.11
CA ILE A 199 8.31 -4.87 3.78
C ILE A 199 9.77 -5.31 3.66
N TRP A 200 10.59 -5.11 4.70
CA TRP A 200 12.01 -5.51 4.70
C TRP A 200 12.23 -7.03 4.85
N GLU A 201 11.28 -7.76 5.40
CA GLU A 201 11.37 -9.23 5.46
C GLU A 201 10.90 -9.91 4.17
N ASN A 202 9.98 -9.28 3.43
CA ASN A 202 9.28 -9.92 2.32
C ASN A 202 9.61 -9.38 0.93
N THR A 203 10.58 -8.47 0.80
CA THR A 203 11.01 -7.93 -0.50
C THR A 203 12.53 -7.98 -0.66
N ALA A 204 13.05 -7.85 -1.88
CA ALA A 204 14.49 -7.69 -2.10
C ALA A 204 14.98 -6.25 -1.82
N GLU A 205 16.28 -6.04 -1.58
CA GLU A 205 16.88 -4.71 -1.44
C GLU A 205 16.64 -3.79 -2.65
N SER A 206 16.48 -4.35 -3.84
CA SER A 206 16.17 -3.62 -5.08
C SER A 206 14.68 -3.27 -5.24
N SER A 207 13.83 -3.63 -4.28
CA SER A 207 12.39 -3.40 -4.30
C SER A 207 12.06 -1.92 -4.41
N GLN A 208 11.17 -1.57 -5.33
CA GLN A 208 10.70 -0.19 -5.46
C GLN A 208 9.83 0.22 -4.28
N LEU A 209 9.12 -0.72 -3.63
CA LEU A 209 8.38 -0.45 -2.40
C LEU A 209 9.29 -0.04 -1.23
N ARG A 210 10.48 -0.65 -1.09
CA ARG A 210 11.48 -0.20 -0.10
C ARG A 210 11.98 1.20 -0.43
N LYS A 211 12.31 1.43 -1.71
CA LYS A 211 12.86 2.69 -2.17
C LYS A 211 11.88 3.85 -1.94
N ILE A 212 10.59 3.68 -2.27
CA ILE A 212 9.58 4.71 -2.01
C ILE A 212 9.37 4.91 -0.50
N MET A 213 9.42 3.83 0.30
CA MET A 213 9.32 3.95 1.77
C MET A 213 10.46 4.78 2.36
N ILE A 214 11.71 4.58 1.92
CA ILE A 214 12.84 5.41 2.34
C ILE A 214 12.65 6.87 1.91
N ASP A 215 12.25 7.12 0.66
CA ASP A 215 12.05 8.50 0.20
C ASP A 215 10.85 9.16 0.93
N MET A 216 9.75 8.45 1.24
CA MET A 216 8.64 8.96 2.08
C MET A 216 9.12 9.33 3.49
N LEU A 217 9.91 8.47 4.13
CA LEU A 217 10.53 8.77 5.42
C LEU A 217 11.38 10.05 5.36
N VAL A 218 12.23 10.17 4.33
CA VAL A 218 13.16 11.31 4.21
C VAL A 218 12.47 12.63 3.88
N TRP A 219 11.40 12.62 3.07
CA TRP A 219 10.82 13.83 2.49
C TRP A 219 9.47 14.25 3.05
N GLU A 220 8.67 13.28 3.52
CA GLU A 220 7.27 13.52 3.89
C GLU A 220 6.98 13.16 5.36
N HIS A 221 7.80 12.33 6.01
CA HIS A 221 7.61 12.02 7.42
C HIS A 221 7.99 13.20 8.33
N PRO A 222 7.09 13.65 9.24
CA PRO A 222 7.39 14.77 10.14
C PRO A 222 8.58 14.48 11.06
N ALA A 223 9.46 15.48 11.24
CA ALA A 223 10.63 15.35 12.11
C ALA A 223 10.26 15.03 13.57
N SER A 224 9.12 15.56 14.05
CA SER A 224 8.56 15.29 15.37
C SER A 224 8.17 13.82 15.56
N SER A 225 7.68 13.17 14.52
CA SER A 225 7.22 11.77 14.55
C SER A 225 8.36 10.76 14.60
N TYR A 226 9.58 11.12 14.20
CA TYR A 226 10.75 10.26 14.37
C TYR A 226 11.06 9.94 15.84
N VAL A 227 10.73 10.83 16.78
CA VAL A 227 10.96 10.61 18.22
C VAL A 227 10.13 9.45 18.76
N THR A 228 8.94 9.20 18.21
CA THR A 228 8.12 8.04 18.57
C THR A 228 8.41 6.84 17.67
N ALA A 229 8.55 7.06 16.37
CA ALA A 229 8.77 6.00 15.37
C ALA A 229 10.12 5.29 15.49
N HIS A 230 11.17 5.92 16.05
CA HIS A 230 12.51 5.30 16.14
C HIS A 230 12.52 3.97 16.91
N LYS A 231 11.54 3.70 17.78
CA LYS A 231 11.45 2.42 18.49
C LYS A 231 11.00 1.28 17.59
N VAL A 232 10.19 1.57 16.58
CA VAL A 232 9.60 0.60 15.66
C VAL A 232 10.48 0.41 14.42
N ILE A 233 11.15 1.47 13.96
CA ILE A 233 11.98 1.41 12.76
C ILE A 233 13.26 0.59 13.03
N PRO A 234 13.55 -0.47 12.25
CA PRO A 234 14.78 -1.26 12.38
C PRO A 234 16.05 -0.43 12.11
N ASN A 235 17.18 -0.82 12.72
CA ASN A 235 18.44 -0.07 12.57
C ASN A 235 18.94 -0.03 11.12
N SER A 236 18.78 -1.11 10.35
CA SER A 236 19.11 -1.13 8.92
C SER A 236 18.40 -0.03 8.14
N VAL A 237 17.12 0.18 8.43
CA VAL A 237 16.30 1.22 7.78
C VAL A 237 16.72 2.61 8.23
N LYS A 238 17.05 2.80 9.51
CA LYS A 238 17.61 4.07 10.00
C LYS A 238 18.92 4.42 9.30
N ASP A 239 19.79 3.44 9.09
CA ASP A 239 21.06 3.63 8.38
C ASP A 239 20.82 4.02 6.92
N GLU A 240 19.84 3.38 6.24
CA GLU A 240 19.44 3.73 4.87
C GLU A 240 18.84 5.15 4.78
N VAL A 241 18.02 5.55 5.74
CA VAL A 241 17.48 6.92 5.86
C VAL A 241 18.60 7.92 6.06
N LEU A 242 19.49 7.70 7.04
CA LEU A 242 20.64 8.58 7.32
C LEU A 242 21.56 8.70 6.11
N PHE A 243 21.86 7.58 5.45
CA PHE A 243 22.65 7.57 4.23
C PHE A 243 21.98 8.38 3.11
N THR A 244 20.67 8.23 2.94
CA THR A 244 19.90 8.97 1.94
C THR A 244 19.89 10.47 2.24
N MET A 245 19.64 10.86 3.48
CA MET A 245 19.70 12.25 3.94
C MET A 245 21.10 12.86 3.70
N ALA A 246 22.16 12.17 4.13
CA ALA A 246 23.55 12.63 3.96
C ALA A 246 23.93 12.79 2.50
N ARG A 247 23.53 11.84 1.64
CA ARG A 247 23.74 11.89 0.20
C ARG A 247 23.04 13.11 -0.41
N ARG A 248 21.78 13.37 -0.03
CA ARG A 248 21.00 14.52 -0.52
C ARG A 248 21.61 15.85 -0.07
N PHE A 249 21.94 15.98 1.21
CA PHE A 249 22.62 17.16 1.75
C PHE A 249 23.92 17.45 0.99
N ARG A 250 24.75 16.42 0.75
CA ARG A 250 25.98 16.55 -0.03
C ARG A 250 25.70 16.98 -1.48
N CYS A 251 24.71 16.38 -2.15
CA CYS A 251 24.34 16.75 -3.51
C CYS A 251 23.88 18.22 -3.59
N THR A 252 23.13 18.69 -2.60
CA THR A 252 22.67 20.08 -2.49
C THR A 252 23.85 21.04 -2.30
N ARG A 253 24.79 20.70 -1.41
CA ARG A 253 26.02 21.48 -1.19
C ARG A 253 26.89 21.57 -2.45
N MET A 254 26.91 20.52 -3.26
CA MET A 254 27.68 20.45 -4.51
C MET A 254 26.91 21.02 -5.73
N ASN A 255 25.74 21.63 -5.51
CA ASN A 255 24.85 22.19 -6.53
C ASN A 255 24.56 21.22 -7.70
N LYS A 256 24.39 19.93 -7.38
CA LYS A 256 24.05 18.90 -8.39
C LYS A 256 22.58 19.04 -8.79
N LYS A 257 22.28 18.83 -10.08
CA LYS A 257 20.90 18.81 -10.61
C LYS A 257 20.06 17.76 -9.87
N GLY A 258 18.82 18.13 -9.52
CA GLY A 258 17.85 17.25 -8.84
C GLY A 258 18.11 17.02 -7.34
N ALA A 259 19.11 17.66 -6.74
CA ALA A 259 19.44 17.45 -5.33
C ALA A 259 18.36 17.97 -4.36
N LYS A 260 17.65 19.03 -4.75
CA LYS A 260 16.59 19.69 -3.97
C LYS A 260 15.17 19.24 -4.34
N VAL A 261 15.02 18.33 -5.30
CA VAL A 261 13.71 17.93 -5.80
C VAL A 261 13.25 16.70 -5.02
N ASN A 262 12.07 16.78 -4.41
CA ASN A 262 11.41 15.64 -3.79
C ASN A 262 11.14 14.58 -4.89
N PRO A 263 11.76 13.39 -4.84
CA PRO A 263 11.59 12.35 -5.85
C PRO A 263 10.16 11.78 -5.89
N LEU A 264 9.34 12.01 -4.87
CA LEU A 264 7.95 11.58 -4.79
C LEU A 264 7.00 12.43 -5.66
N THR A 265 7.48 13.56 -6.18
CA THR A 265 6.71 14.39 -7.15
C THR A 265 6.36 13.66 -8.46
N ASP A 266 7.08 12.59 -8.78
CA ASP A 266 6.78 11.70 -9.89
C ASP A 266 6.98 10.24 -9.45
N ILE A 267 5.88 9.65 -8.99
CA ILE A 267 5.82 8.27 -8.47
C ILE A 267 6.14 7.22 -9.54
N THR A 268 6.07 7.58 -10.83
CA THR A 268 6.39 6.65 -11.92
C THR A 268 7.87 6.27 -11.94
N ASN A 269 8.72 7.04 -11.26
CA ASN A 269 10.14 6.72 -11.04
C ASN A 269 10.37 5.50 -10.13
N TYR A 270 9.31 4.99 -9.49
CA TYR A 270 9.31 3.78 -8.69
C TYR A 270 8.59 2.63 -9.40
N HIS A 271 8.19 2.78 -10.66
CA HIS A 271 7.55 1.70 -11.39
C HIS A 271 8.55 0.62 -11.80
N VAL A 272 8.15 -0.63 -11.56
CA VAL A 272 8.78 -1.82 -12.13
C VAL A 272 8.49 -1.83 -13.63
N LYS A 273 9.53 -2.09 -14.43
CA LYS A 273 9.42 -2.13 -15.89
C LYS A 273 8.49 -3.25 -16.33
N VAL A 274 7.45 -2.90 -17.09
CA VAL A 274 6.53 -3.87 -17.69
C VAL A 274 7.14 -4.35 -19.00
N ASN A 275 7.45 -5.64 -19.11
CA ASN A 275 7.93 -6.22 -20.36
C ASN A 275 6.76 -6.29 -21.37
N GLU A 276 6.78 -5.43 -22.40
CA GLU A 276 5.71 -5.30 -23.41
C GLU A 276 5.48 -6.56 -24.28
N LYS A 277 6.27 -7.63 -24.11
CA LYS A 277 6.15 -8.89 -24.88
C LYS A 277 4.82 -9.65 -24.67
N ILE A 278 3.94 -9.19 -23.77
CA ILE A 278 2.61 -9.78 -23.50
C ILE A 278 1.51 -9.11 -24.37
N THR A 279 1.89 -8.17 -25.24
CA THR A 279 0.99 -7.49 -26.18
C THR A 279 1.22 -7.93 -27.63
N SER A 280 0.97 -9.20 -27.91
CA SER A 280 0.83 -9.69 -29.29
C SER A 280 -0.21 -10.79 -29.34
#